data_AF-A0A2R6PN40-F1
#
_entry.id   AF-A0A2R6PN40-F1
#
_cell.length_a   1.000
_cell.length_b   1.000
_cell.length_c   1.000
_cell.angle_alpha   90.00
_cell.angle_beta   90.00
_cell.angle_gamma   90.00
#
_symmetry.space_group_name_H-M   'P 1'
#
loop_
_entity.id
_entity.type
_entity.pdbx_description
1 polymer ?
#
loop_
_entity_poly.entity_id
_entity_poly.type
_entity_poly.pdbx_seq_one_letter_code
_entity_poly.pdbx_strand_id
1 'polypeptide(L)'
;MERVTVGIQTMLPSMLSAIQDIANSTNPLRLHYSAISYIPFMSFFNMTGLVESGDIVGGIVNYAAAVVLELRQSSSDSEPVIRFQYKNGTDDVLHNYSLTFPGWSGDGDVPISTFINAFEPAAVNSTLDWCRICGQDSLRGCDQLLAAAPTRVHQRISPVGAGFLGAGLTVAVMSAMFAALLLLGFLTFGPPGRRSCARRELHSEVNSLSEGPKVA
;
A
#
# COMPACT_ATOMS: atom_id res chain seq x y z
N MET A 1 4.19 -10.74 -3.01
CA MET A 1 3.03 -9.89 -2.69
C MET A 1 1.93 -10.28 -3.65
N GLU A 2 1.29 -11.40 -3.34
CA GLU A 2 0.29 -12.05 -4.17
C GLU A 2 -0.98 -11.20 -4.21
N ARG A 3 -1.70 -11.24 -5.32
CA ARG A 3 -2.74 -10.27 -5.69
C ARG A 3 -3.90 -10.26 -4.69
N VAL A 4 -3.84 -9.36 -3.73
CA VAL A 4 -4.98 -9.04 -2.86
C VAL A 4 -5.99 -8.25 -3.68
N THR A 5 -7.20 -8.79 -3.81
CA THR A 5 -8.26 -8.21 -4.64
C THR A 5 -9.08 -7.19 -3.85
N VAL A 6 -9.28 -6.00 -4.44
CA VAL A 6 -10.05 -4.88 -3.85
C VAL A 6 -11.49 -5.27 -3.48
N GLY A 7 -12.03 -6.34 -4.07
CA GLY A 7 -13.40 -6.79 -3.89
C GLY A 7 -13.83 -6.92 -2.42
N ILE A 8 -13.16 -7.75 -1.61
CA ILE A 8 -13.51 -7.86 -0.19
C ILE A 8 -12.96 -6.70 0.64
N GLN A 9 -11.87 -6.07 0.23
CA GLN A 9 -11.22 -4.99 0.99
C GLN A 9 -12.16 -3.81 1.27
N THR A 10 -13.05 -3.47 0.33
CA THR A 10 -14.07 -2.43 0.53
C THR A 10 -15.20 -2.84 1.49
N MET A 11 -15.33 -4.13 1.78
CA MET A 11 -16.32 -4.67 2.71
C MET A 11 -15.77 -4.87 4.12
N LEU A 12 -14.44 -5.04 4.24
CA LEU A 12 -13.76 -5.22 5.52
C LEU A 12 -14.15 -4.17 6.57
N PRO A 13 -14.26 -2.86 6.29
CA PRO A 13 -14.65 -1.89 7.33
C PRO A 13 -16.00 -2.23 7.99
N SER A 14 -17.02 -2.51 7.18
CA SER A 14 -18.36 -2.86 7.69
C SER A 14 -18.37 -4.21 8.42
N MET A 15 -17.61 -5.19 7.92
CA MET A 15 -17.52 -6.51 8.51
C MET A 15 -16.79 -6.47 9.87
N LEU A 16 -15.66 -5.76 9.94
CA LEU A 16 -14.87 -5.61 11.16
C LEU A 16 -15.63 -4.80 12.22
N SER A 17 -16.30 -3.71 11.83
CA SER A 17 -17.18 -2.96 12.72
C SER A 17 -18.28 -3.85 13.28
N ALA A 18 -18.95 -4.64 12.44
CA ALA A 18 -20.01 -5.53 12.87
C ALA A 18 -19.51 -6.60 13.87
N ILE A 19 -18.32 -7.16 13.66
CA ILE A 19 -17.69 -8.10 14.60
C ILE A 19 -17.46 -7.43 15.96
N GLN A 20 -16.89 -6.21 15.97
CA GLN A 20 -16.64 -5.46 17.20
C GLN A 20 -17.95 -5.07 17.91
N ASP A 21 -18.95 -4.65 17.15
CA ASP A 21 -20.27 -4.28 17.65
C ASP A 21 -20.99 -5.47 18.27
N ILE A 22 -20.98 -6.65 17.61
CA ILE A 22 -21.60 -7.86 18.16
C ILE A 22 -20.86 -8.36 19.41
N ALA A 23 -19.54 -8.22 19.46
CA ALA A 23 -18.73 -8.57 20.63
C ALA A 23 -18.95 -7.62 21.82
N ASN A 24 -19.41 -6.39 21.58
CA ASN A 24 -19.68 -5.42 22.63
C ASN A 24 -21.04 -5.70 23.29
N SER A 25 -21.04 -6.14 24.54
CA SER A 25 -22.26 -6.48 25.29
C SER A 25 -23.24 -5.33 25.48
N THR A 26 -22.78 -4.08 25.37
CA THR A 26 -23.63 -2.87 25.46
C THR A 26 -24.31 -2.52 24.14
N ASN A 27 -23.82 -3.06 23.01
CA ASN A 27 -24.40 -2.86 21.70
C ASN A 27 -25.50 -3.92 21.45
N PRO A 28 -26.72 -3.53 21.04
CA PRO A 28 -27.80 -4.49 20.80
C PRO A 28 -27.65 -5.30 19.51
N LEU A 29 -26.67 -5.01 18.65
CA LEU A 29 -26.45 -5.72 17.39
C LEU A 29 -26.11 -7.19 17.65
N ARG A 30 -26.91 -8.11 17.09
CA ARG A 30 -26.70 -9.57 17.19
C ARG A 30 -26.41 -10.25 15.85
N LEU A 31 -26.78 -9.61 14.75
CA LEU A 31 -26.63 -10.13 13.40
C LEU A 31 -26.33 -8.98 12.45
N HIS A 32 -25.29 -9.16 11.64
CA HIS A 32 -25.00 -8.34 10.49
C HIS A 32 -25.15 -9.20 9.24
N TYR A 33 -25.88 -8.71 8.25
CA TYR A 33 -26.14 -9.40 7.01
C TYR A 33 -25.67 -8.55 5.82
N SER A 34 -24.88 -9.14 4.93
CA SER A 34 -24.42 -8.51 3.71
C SER A 34 -24.71 -9.42 2.53
N ALA A 35 -25.53 -8.94 1.60
CA ALA A 35 -25.74 -9.59 0.32
C ALA A 35 -24.61 -9.18 -0.64
N ILE A 36 -23.84 -10.16 -1.11
CA ILE A 36 -22.62 -9.93 -1.89
C ILE A 36 -22.62 -10.76 -3.17
N SER A 37 -21.81 -10.36 -4.14
CA SER A 37 -21.57 -11.14 -5.35
C SER A 37 -20.45 -12.17 -5.16
N TYR A 38 -20.20 -12.99 -6.18
CA TYR A 38 -19.17 -14.04 -6.12
C TYR A 38 -17.74 -13.49 -6.01
N ILE A 39 -17.47 -12.25 -6.48
CA ILE A 39 -16.12 -11.69 -6.48
C ILE A 39 -15.62 -11.42 -5.04
N PRO A 40 -16.38 -10.74 -4.16
CA PRO A 40 -16.00 -10.62 -2.75
C PRO A 40 -15.83 -11.97 -2.04
N PHE A 41 -16.66 -12.97 -2.31
CA PHE A 41 -16.50 -14.32 -1.74
C PHE A 41 -15.13 -14.92 -2.08
N MET A 42 -14.80 -14.95 -3.37
CA MET A 42 -13.53 -15.51 -3.84
C MET A 42 -12.33 -14.74 -3.31
N SER A 43 -12.44 -13.41 -3.29
CA SER A 43 -11.45 -12.54 -2.68
C SER A 43 -11.24 -12.85 -1.20
N PHE A 44 -12.31 -13.14 -0.47
CA PHE A 44 -12.22 -13.46 0.95
C PHE A 44 -11.56 -14.81 1.18
N PHE A 45 -11.94 -15.86 0.45
CA PHE A 45 -11.33 -17.19 0.57
C PHE A 45 -9.83 -17.19 0.30
N ASN A 46 -9.37 -16.35 -0.63
CA ASN A 46 -7.96 -16.18 -0.87
C ASN A 46 -7.24 -15.51 0.32
N MET A 47 -7.84 -14.46 0.89
CA MET A 47 -7.25 -13.78 2.03
C MET A 47 -7.27 -14.61 3.32
N THR A 48 -8.19 -15.56 3.45
CA THR A 48 -8.31 -16.45 4.61
C THR A 48 -7.58 -17.79 4.43
N GLY A 49 -6.84 -17.97 3.32
CA GLY A 49 -6.03 -19.16 3.03
C GLY A 49 -6.81 -20.43 2.67
N LEU A 50 -8.14 -20.34 2.52
CA LEU A 50 -9.00 -21.50 2.25
C LEU A 50 -8.80 -22.08 0.84
N VAL A 51 -8.33 -21.26 -0.09
CA VAL A 51 -7.96 -21.72 -1.44
C VAL A 51 -6.60 -22.40 -1.42
N GLU A 52 -5.65 -21.88 -0.63
CA GLU A 52 -4.28 -22.41 -0.53
C GLU A 52 -4.24 -23.74 0.22
N SER A 53 -5.04 -23.89 1.29
CA SER A 53 -5.16 -25.15 2.04
C SER A 53 -5.84 -26.27 1.23
N GLY A 54 -6.53 -25.93 0.14
CA GLY A 54 -7.35 -26.86 -0.63
C GLY A 54 -8.72 -27.17 -0.02
N ASP A 55 -9.09 -26.49 1.08
CA ASP A 55 -10.39 -26.63 1.73
C ASP A 55 -11.54 -26.18 0.83
N ILE A 56 -11.30 -25.13 0.04
CA ILE A 56 -12.22 -24.64 -0.99
C ILE A 56 -11.53 -24.73 -2.34
N VAL A 57 -12.04 -25.60 -3.20
CA VAL A 57 -11.57 -25.72 -4.59
C VAL A 57 -11.87 -24.42 -5.32
N GLY A 58 -10.83 -23.75 -5.83
CA GLY A 58 -10.95 -22.50 -6.56
C GLY A 58 -11.97 -22.60 -7.71
N GLY A 59 -13.00 -21.76 -7.69
CA GLY A 59 -14.08 -21.75 -8.68
C GLY A 59 -15.18 -20.76 -8.30
N ILE A 60 -16.10 -20.45 -9.22
CA ILE A 60 -17.21 -19.53 -8.91
C ILE A 60 -18.16 -20.21 -7.91
N VAL A 61 -18.50 -19.51 -6.82
CA VAL A 61 -19.47 -20.01 -5.84
C VAL A 61 -20.86 -20.17 -6.45
N ASN A 62 -21.60 -21.18 -6.01
CA ASN A 62 -22.97 -21.42 -6.44
C ASN A 62 -23.93 -20.33 -5.96
N TYR A 63 -25.07 -20.21 -6.62
CA TYR A 63 -26.17 -19.37 -6.14
C TYR A 63 -26.61 -19.80 -4.74
N ALA A 64 -26.86 -18.82 -3.87
CA ALA A 64 -27.17 -19.00 -2.45
C ALA A 64 -26.03 -19.62 -1.60
N ALA A 65 -24.78 -19.51 -2.08
CA ALA A 65 -23.62 -19.67 -1.21
C ALA A 65 -23.61 -18.64 -0.08
N ALA A 66 -23.14 -19.04 1.10
CA ALA A 66 -23.11 -18.18 2.28
C ALA A 66 -21.89 -18.48 3.15
N VAL A 67 -21.27 -17.41 3.65
CA VAL A 67 -20.27 -17.46 4.71
C VAL A 67 -20.89 -16.94 5.99
N VAL A 68 -20.61 -17.62 7.10
CA VAL A 68 -21.02 -17.20 8.45
C VAL A 68 -19.75 -17.06 9.29
N LEU A 69 -19.54 -15.86 9.83
CA LEU A 69 -18.55 -15.60 10.86
C LEU A 69 -19.29 -15.61 12.21
N GLU A 70 -19.31 -16.76 12.87
CA GLU A 70 -20.01 -16.94 14.15
C GLU A 70 -19.09 -16.51 15.30
N LEU A 71 -19.51 -15.51 16.08
CA LEU A 71 -18.81 -15.09 17.28
C LEU A 71 -19.23 -15.99 18.45
N ARG A 72 -18.23 -16.58 19.12
CA ARG A 72 -18.41 -17.52 20.22
C ARG A 72 -17.60 -17.04 21.41
N GLN A 73 -18.13 -17.20 22.61
CA GLN A 73 -17.41 -16.89 23.83
C GLN A 73 -17.64 -18.04 24.83
N SER A 74 -16.56 -18.66 25.32
CA SER A 74 -16.68 -19.83 26.21
C SER A 74 -17.04 -19.44 27.64
N SER A 75 -16.57 -18.28 28.09
CA SER A 75 -16.85 -17.69 29.41
C SER A 75 -16.74 -16.16 29.33
N SER A 76 -17.37 -15.44 30.27
CA SER A 76 -17.35 -13.96 30.29
C SER A 76 -15.97 -13.34 30.25
N ASP A 77 -14.97 -14.06 30.77
CA ASP A 77 -13.60 -13.58 30.94
C ASP A 77 -12.68 -14.03 29.80
N SER A 78 -13.17 -14.90 28.91
CA SER A 78 -12.43 -15.34 27.72
C SER A 78 -12.58 -14.33 26.59
N GLU A 79 -11.50 -14.16 25.81
CA GLU A 79 -11.59 -13.45 24.54
C GLU A 79 -12.56 -14.19 23.61
N PRO A 80 -13.54 -13.50 23.00
CA PRO A 80 -14.40 -14.13 22.02
C PRO A 80 -13.60 -14.56 20.78
N VAL A 81 -14.04 -15.66 20.18
CA VAL A 81 -13.45 -16.26 18.99
C VAL A 81 -14.45 -16.26 17.83
N ILE A 82 -13.94 -16.34 16.61
CA ILE A 82 -14.69 -16.38 15.36
C ILE A 82 -14.57 -17.80 14.79
N ARG A 83 -15.72 -18.45 14.64
CA ARG A 83 -15.85 -19.67 13.86
C ARG A 83 -16.23 -19.31 12.43
N PHE A 84 -15.41 -19.75 11.48
CA PHE A 84 -15.72 -19.61 10.06
C PHE A 84 -16.56 -20.79 9.59
N GLN A 85 -17.69 -20.50 8.96
CA GLN A 85 -18.53 -21.51 8.31
C GLN A 85 -18.86 -21.09 6.88
N TYR A 86 -18.97 -22.07 6.00
CA TYR A 86 -19.31 -21.84 4.60
C TYR A 86 -20.19 -22.96 4.04
N LYS A 87 -21.14 -22.58 3.18
CA LYS A 87 -21.92 -23.49 2.33
C LYS A 87 -21.91 -23.00 0.89
N ASN A 88 -21.81 -23.93 -0.05
CA ASN A 88 -21.72 -23.64 -1.48
C ASN A 88 -23.03 -23.96 -2.23
N GLY A 89 -24.08 -23.22 -1.89
CA GLY A 89 -25.34 -23.21 -2.62
C GLY A 89 -26.56 -23.54 -1.77
N THR A 90 -27.70 -23.75 -2.44
CA THR A 90 -28.97 -24.07 -1.78
C THR A 90 -28.96 -25.47 -1.15
N ASP A 91 -28.44 -26.47 -1.87
CA ASP A 91 -28.49 -27.89 -1.47
C ASP A 91 -27.33 -28.30 -0.55
N ASP A 92 -26.42 -27.37 -0.26
CA ASP A 92 -25.29 -27.58 0.64
C ASP A 92 -25.62 -27.14 2.08
N VAL A 93 -24.95 -27.76 3.05
CA VAL A 93 -25.04 -27.44 4.47
C VAL A 93 -23.87 -26.57 4.91
N LEU A 94 -23.98 -25.92 6.07
CA LEU A 94 -22.85 -25.16 6.62
C LEU A 94 -21.78 -26.10 7.16
N HIS A 95 -20.55 -25.91 6.69
CA HIS A 95 -19.37 -26.63 7.15
C HIS A 95 -18.42 -25.67 7.87
N ASN A 96 -17.72 -26.15 8.88
CA ASN A 96 -16.69 -25.38 9.58
C ASN A 96 -15.36 -25.52 8.84
N TYR A 97 -14.63 -24.42 8.71
CA TYR A 97 -13.29 -24.42 8.12
C TYR A 97 -12.29 -23.72 9.03
N SER A 98 -11.04 -24.20 9.00
CA SER A 98 -9.93 -23.58 9.70
C SER A 98 -9.29 -22.53 8.80
N LEU A 99 -9.11 -21.32 9.33
CA LEU A 99 -8.51 -20.23 8.57
C LEU A 99 -6.99 -20.28 8.68
N THR A 100 -6.31 -19.83 7.62
CA THR A 100 -4.86 -19.64 7.60
C THR A 100 -4.53 -18.31 6.94
N PHE A 101 -3.87 -17.40 7.65
CA PHE A 101 -3.51 -16.09 7.12
C PHE A 101 -2.34 -15.50 7.92
N PRO A 102 -1.66 -14.43 7.46
CA PRO A 102 -0.54 -13.86 8.20
C PRO A 102 -0.90 -13.54 9.66
N GLY A 103 -0.21 -14.17 10.61
CA GLY A 103 -0.48 -14.03 12.05
C GLY A 103 -1.40 -15.12 12.65
N TRP A 104 -1.92 -16.05 11.85
CA TRP A 104 -2.74 -17.18 12.31
C TRP A 104 -2.59 -18.42 11.43
N SER A 105 -2.29 -19.56 12.06
CA SER A 105 -2.24 -20.87 11.39
C SER A 105 -2.69 -21.97 12.37
N GLY A 106 -3.86 -21.77 12.97
CA GLY A 106 -4.39 -22.65 14.01
C GLY A 106 -5.52 -23.53 13.51
N ASP A 107 -5.58 -24.75 14.04
CA ASP A 107 -6.71 -25.66 13.86
C ASP A 107 -7.87 -25.22 14.78
N GLY A 108 -8.73 -24.32 14.30
CA GLY A 108 -9.99 -24.00 14.99
C GLY A 108 -10.48 -22.56 14.86
N ASP A 109 -11.25 -22.14 15.87
CA ASP A 109 -11.85 -20.80 15.96
C ASP A 109 -10.76 -19.74 16.22
N VAL A 110 -10.88 -18.58 15.58
CA VAL A 110 -9.86 -17.52 15.59
C VAL A 110 -10.17 -16.45 16.64
N PRO A 111 -9.26 -16.04 17.53
CA PRO A 111 -9.48 -14.90 18.43
C PRO A 111 -9.85 -13.63 17.66
N ILE A 112 -10.86 -12.89 18.14
CA ILE A 112 -11.33 -11.67 17.46
C ILE A 112 -10.19 -10.67 17.25
N SER A 113 -9.31 -10.46 18.24
CA SER A 113 -8.18 -9.54 18.11
C SER A 113 -7.22 -9.97 17.01
N THR A 114 -6.96 -11.28 16.88
CA THR A 114 -6.08 -11.83 15.84
C THR A 114 -6.68 -11.60 14.46
N PHE A 115 -7.99 -11.84 14.31
CA PHE A 115 -8.68 -11.59 13.05
C PHE A 115 -8.67 -10.09 12.68
N ILE A 116 -9.04 -9.20 13.60
CA ILE A 116 -9.05 -7.76 13.35
C ILE A 116 -7.65 -7.28 12.95
N ASN A 117 -6.62 -7.64 13.72
CA ASN A 117 -5.25 -7.23 13.44
C ASN A 117 -4.74 -7.69 12.06
N ALA A 118 -5.19 -8.85 11.58
CA ALA A 118 -4.80 -9.37 10.28
C ALA A 118 -5.51 -8.67 9.11
N PHE A 119 -6.81 -8.34 9.26
CA PHE A 119 -7.63 -7.84 8.16
C PHE A 119 -7.80 -6.32 8.12
N GLU A 120 -7.71 -5.63 9.27
CA GLU A 120 -7.83 -4.16 9.34
C GLU A 120 -6.82 -3.43 8.42
N PRO A 121 -5.53 -3.83 8.32
CA PRO A 121 -4.58 -3.13 7.45
C PRO A 121 -4.91 -3.24 5.96
N ALA A 122 -5.70 -4.23 5.55
CA ALA A 122 -6.13 -4.43 4.17
C ALA A 122 -7.43 -3.69 3.83
N ALA A 123 -8.10 -3.08 4.81
CA ALA A 123 -9.39 -2.45 4.63
C ALA A 123 -9.29 -1.13 3.83
N VAL A 124 -10.21 -0.97 2.86
CA VAL A 124 -10.37 0.28 2.11
C VAL A 124 -11.43 1.12 2.81
N ASN A 125 -10.98 2.06 3.64
CA ASN A 125 -11.84 2.77 4.59
C ASN A 125 -12.60 3.97 4.02
N SER A 126 -12.24 4.44 2.82
CA SER A 126 -12.89 5.60 2.21
C SER A 126 -13.00 5.49 0.70
N THR A 127 -13.98 6.21 0.13
CA THR A 127 -14.09 6.34 -1.33
C THR A 127 -12.83 6.94 -1.94
N LEU A 128 -12.15 7.86 -1.24
CA LEU A 128 -10.89 8.44 -1.69
C LEU A 128 -9.77 7.40 -1.77
N ASP A 129 -9.67 6.49 -0.79
CA ASP A 129 -8.69 5.41 -0.82
C ASP A 129 -9.01 4.41 -1.94
N TRP A 130 -10.29 4.12 -2.16
CA TRP A 130 -10.75 3.31 -3.29
C TRP A 130 -10.34 3.94 -4.63
N CYS A 131 -10.55 5.24 -4.82
CA CYS A 131 -10.14 5.97 -6.03
C CYS A 131 -8.64 5.80 -6.29
N ARG A 132 -7.80 5.95 -5.25
CA ARG A 132 -6.35 5.84 -5.35
C ARG A 132 -5.89 4.42 -5.69
N ILE A 133 -6.44 3.41 -5.02
CA ILE A 133 -6.05 2.01 -5.20
C ILE A 133 -6.49 1.50 -6.58
N CYS A 134 -7.67 1.93 -7.04
CA CYS A 134 -8.20 1.53 -8.34
C CYS A 134 -7.68 2.38 -9.51
N GLY A 135 -6.94 3.46 -9.25
CA GLY A 135 -6.48 4.40 -10.28
C GLY A 135 -7.63 5.04 -11.05
N GLN A 136 -8.67 5.48 -10.32
CA GLN A 136 -9.86 6.06 -10.90
C GLN A 136 -9.95 7.56 -10.61
N ASP A 137 -10.17 8.35 -11.66
CA ASP A 137 -10.16 9.81 -11.63
C ASP A 137 -11.53 10.45 -11.88
N SER A 138 -12.55 9.67 -12.29
CA SER A 138 -13.83 10.21 -12.78
C SER A 138 -15.06 9.48 -12.24
N LEU A 139 -15.01 8.16 -12.08
CA LEU A 139 -16.15 7.41 -11.58
C LEU A 139 -16.37 7.64 -10.09
N ARG A 140 -17.61 7.48 -9.62
CA ARG A 140 -17.97 7.50 -8.19
C ARG A 140 -17.55 8.79 -7.44
N GLY A 141 -17.42 9.91 -8.16
CA GLY A 141 -17.02 11.20 -7.57
C GLY A 141 -15.52 11.30 -7.28
N CYS A 142 -14.69 10.43 -7.87
CA CYS A 142 -13.24 10.49 -7.68
C CYS A 142 -12.63 11.79 -8.19
N ASP A 143 -13.22 12.42 -9.21
CA ASP A 143 -12.82 13.74 -9.73
C ASP A 143 -12.83 14.80 -8.62
N GLN A 144 -13.93 14.87 -7.88
CA GLN A 144 -14.12 15.83 -6.80
C GLN A 144 -13.30 15.46 -5.57
N LEU A 145 -13.27 14.17 -5.22
CA LEU A 145 -12.54 13.69 -4.04
C LEU A 145 -11.03 13.87 -4.18
N LEU A 146 -10.46 13.59 -5.35
CA LEU A 146 -9.04 13.77 -5.61
C LEU A 146 -8.66 15.25 -5.70
N ALA A 147 -9.51 16.10 -6.29
CA ALA A 147 -9.29 17.54 -6.33
C ALA A 147 -9.37 18.19 -4.94
N ALA A 148 -10.27 17.71 -4.07
CA ALA A 148 -10.42 18.21 -2.71
C ALA A 148 -9.44 17.58 -1.70
N ALA A 149 -8.79 16.47 -2.06
CA ALA A 149 -7.88 15.79 -1.16
C ALA A 149 -6.64 16.68 -0.89
N PRO A 150 -6.23 16.84 0.38
CA PRO A 150 -4.93 17.43 0.65
C PRO A 150 -3.89 16.53 -0.02
N THR A 151 -2.99 17.14 -0.77
CA THR A 151 -1.86 16.45 -1.38
C THR A 151 -1.06 15.79 -0.25
N ARG A 152 -1.29 14.50 -0.02
CA ARG A 152 -0.38 13.69 0.78
C ARG A 152 0.88 13.58 -0.06
N VAL A 153 1.81 14.51 0.18
CA VAL A 153 3.17 14.46 -0.31
C VAL A 153 3.86 13.30 0.40
N HIS A 154 3.52 12.06 0.05
CA HIS A 154 4.55 11.05 0.00
C HIS A 154 5.41 11.47 -1.19
N GLN A 155 6.52 12.14 -0.91
CA GLN A 155 7.55 12.34 -1.92
C GLN A 155 7.93 10.94 -2.39
N ARG A 156 7.34 10.49 -3.51
CA ARG A 156 8.07 9.63 -4.43
C ARG A 156 9.23 10.51 -4.85
N ILE A 157 10.34 10.40 -4.12
CA ILE A 157 11.58 11.02 -4.52
C ILE A 157 11.85 10.41 -5.89
N SER A 158 11.58 11.20 -6.93
CA SER A 158 11.91 10.85 -8.29
C SER A 158 13.38 10.41 -8.30
N PRO A 159 13.78 9.41 -9.11
CA PRO A 159 15.19 9.03 -9.26
C PRO A 159 16.11 10.25 -9.47
N VAL A 160 15.57 11.29 -10.12
CA VAL A 160 16.25 12.57 -10.33
C VAL A 160 16.41 13.36 -9.01
N GLY A 161 15.37 13.42 -8.16
CA GLY A 161 15.41 14.10 -6.86
C GLY A 161 16.35 13.43 -5.84
N ALA A 162 16.47 12.11 -5.87
CA ALA A 162 17.43 11.38 -5.02
C ALA A 162 18.88 11.72 -5.40
N GLY A 163 19.14 11.91 -6.70
CA GLY A 163 20.46 12.31 -7.21
C GLY A 163 20.91 13.68 -6.70
N PHE A 164 20.02 14.67 -6.66
CA PHE A 164 20.37 16.02 -6.17
C PHE A 164 20.67 16.05 -4.68
N LEU A 165 19.93 15.29 -3.87
CA LEU A 165 20.20 15.17 -2.43
C LEU A 165 21.54 14.48 -2.17
N GLY A 166 21.86 13.43 -2.93
CA GLY A 166 23.16 12.77 -2.87
C GLY A 166 24.31 13.71 -3.27
N ALA A 167 24.17 14.42 -4.38
CA ALA A 167 25.18 15.39 -4.84
C ALA A 167 25.41 16.50 -3.81
N GLY A 168 24.33 17.10 -3.27
CA GLY A 168 24.43 18.14 -2.25
C GLY A 168 25.16 17.68 -0.99
N LEU A 169 24.86 16.47 -0.50
CA LEU A 169 25.53 15.91 0.67
C LEU A 169 27.02 15.64 0.41
N THR A 170 27.37 15.09 -0.75
CA THR A 170 28.78 14.84 -1.09
C THR A 170 29.60 16.13 -1.15
N VAL A 171 29.06 17.20 -1.72
CA VAL A 171 29.72 18.52 -1.75
C VAL A 171 29.89 19.08 -0.34
N ALA A 172 28.88 18.95 0.53
CA ALA A 172 28.96 19.43 1.90
C ALA A 172 30.02 18.66 2.71
N VAL A 173 30.07 17.33 2.60
CA VAL A 173 31.06 16.51 3.31
C VAL A 173 32.48 16.76 2.78
N MET A 174 32.64 16.84 1.46
CA MET A 174 33.95 17.10 0.85
C MET A 174 34.47 18.50 1.20
N SER A 175 33.60 19.51 1.24
CA SER A 175 34.00 20.87 1.64
C SER A 175 34.35 20.95 3.13
N ALA A 176 33.59 20.26 3.99
CA ALA A 176 33.92 20.15 5.42
C ALA A 176 35.26 19.42 5.66
N MET A 177 35.52 18.32 4.94
CA MET A 177 36.80 17.61 5.01
C MET A 177 37.97 18.49 4.51
N PHE A 178 37.80 19.19 3.39
CA PHE A 178 38.81 20.12 2.88
C PHE A 178 39.10 21.26 3.88
N ALA A 179 38.05 21.83 4.47
CA ALA A 179 38.18 22.86 5.50
C ALA A 179 38.90 22.34 6.75
N ALA A 180 38.58 21.12 7.20
CA ALA A 180 39.26 20.49 8.33
C ALA A 180 40.76 20.23 8.04
N LEU A 181 41.11 19.76 6.83
CA LEU A 181 42.50 19.54 6.43
C LEU A 181 43.30 20.85 6.32
N LEU A 182 42.66 21.95 5.89
CA LEU A 182 43.26 23.28 5.91
C LEU A 182 43.48 23.81 7.34
N LEU A 183 42.49 23.62 8.22
CA LEU A 183 42.59 24.04 9.63
C LEU A 183 43.64 23.24 10.42
N LEU A 184 43.78 21.95 10.13
CA LEU A 184 44.78 21.08 10.76
C LEU A 184 46.19 21.20 10.14
N GLY A 185 46.38 22.10 9.16
CA GLY A 185 47.70 22.44 8.62
C GLY A 185 48.30 21.41 7.66
N PHE A 186 47.52 20.42 7.20
CA PHE A 186 47.99 19.38 6.27
C PHE A 186 47.97 19.82 4.79
N LEU A 187 47.37 20.96 4.47
CA LEU A 187 47.34 21.55 3.13
C LEU A 187 47.94 22.96 3.17
N THR A 188 49.11 23.14 2.55
CA THR A 188 49.75 24.44 2.36
C THR A 188 49.60 24.88 0.90
N PHE A 189 49.03 26.07 0.67
CA PHE A 189 49.02 26.69 -0.66
C PHE A 189 50.42 27.25 -0.96
N GLY A 190 51.14 26.62 -1.90
CA GLY A 190 52.39 27.16 -2.41
C GLY A 190 52.17 28.49 -3.15
N PRO A 191 53.16 29.41 -3.16
CA PRO A 191 52.99 30.71 -3.79
C PRO A 191 52.73 30.57 -5.30
N PRO A 192 51.91 31.47 -5.88
CA PRO A 192 51.59 31.41 -7.30
C PRO A 192 52.84 31.58 -8.15
N GLY A 193 53.16 30.55 -8.95
CA GLY A 193 54.24 30.59 -9.93
C GLY A 193 54.01 31.72 -10.93
N ARG A 194 54.99 32.62 -11.05
CA ARG A 194 55.08 33.70 -12.04
C ARG A 194 54.78 33.14 -13.44
N ARG A 195 53.58 33.43 -13.97
CA ARG A 195 53.29 33.23 -15.40
C ARG A 195 53.97 34.34 -16.17
N SER A 196 55.05 34.02 -16.88
CA SER A 196 55.66 34.92 -17.86
C SER A 196 54.64 35.24 -18.94
N CYS A 197 54.42 36.54 -19.14
CA CYS A 197 53.55 37.11 -20.15
C CYS A 197 54.15 36.82 -21.54
N ALA A 198 53.55 35.88 -22.29
CA ALA A 198 53.80 35.74 -23.72
C ALA A 198 52.63 36.41 -24.46
N ARG A 199 52.88 37.64 -24.90
CA ARG A 199 52.05 38.42 -25.82
C ARG A 199 51.91 37.64 -27.13
N ARG A 200 50.69 37.29 -27.53
CA ARG A 200 50.40 36.87 -28.91
C ARG A 200 49.09 37.50 -29.37
N GLU A 201 49.29 38.54 -30.18
CA GLU A 201 48.45 39.24 -31.16
C GLU A 201 47.03 38.71 -31.39
N LEU A 202 46.10 39.65 -31.32
CA LEU A 202 44.68 39.55 -31.63
C LEU A 202 44.50 39.68 -33.15
N HIS A 203 44.14 38.60 -33.85
CA HIS A 203 43.67 38.71 -35.24
C HIS A 203 42.17 38.44 -35.27
N SER A 204 41.43 39.51 -35.56
CA SER A 204 40.00 39.49 -35.90
C SER A 204 39.85 38.87 -37.29
N GLU A 205 38.90 37.95 -37.45
CA GLU A 205 38.28 37.73 -38.76
C GLU A 205 36.78 37.48 -38.60
N VAL A 206 36.04 38.27 -39.36
CA VAL A 206 34.59 38.35 -39.46
C VAL A 206 34.19 37.57 -40.71
N ASN A 207 33.28 36.61 -40.61
CA ASN A 207 32.47 36.13 -41.74
C ASN A 207 31.21 35.45 -41.16
N SER A 208 30.00 35.99 -41.23
CA SER A 208 29.09 36.19 -42.39
C SER A 208 28.71 34.93 -43.16
N LEU A 209 27.37 34.71 -43.21
CA LEU A 209 26.57 33.92 -44.18
C LEU A 209 26.54 32.39 -43.92
N SER A 210 25.44 31.65 -44.08
CA SER A 210 24.11 31.90 -44.65
C SER A 210 23.22 30.65 -44.41
N GLU A 211 21.91 30.88 -44.28
CA GLU A 211 20.71 30.07 -44.61
C GLU A 211 20.71 28.52 -44.57
N GLY A 212 19.59 27.97 -44.06
CA GLY A 212 19.23 26.53 -44.01
C GLY A 212 18.80 25.91 -45.36
N PRO A 213 17.72 25.10 -45.47
CA PRO A 213 16.79 24.61 -44.44
C PRO A 213 16.26 23.15 -44.62
N LYS A 214 15.35 22.77 -43.69
CA LYS A 214 14.13 21.93 -43.80
C LYS A 214 14.16 20.39 -43.97
N VAL A 215 13.54 19.76 -42.96
CA VAL A 215 12.36 18.84 -43.00
C VAL A 215 12.39 17.61 -43.92
N ALA A 216 12.31 16.44 -43.30
CA ALA A 216 11.25 15.43 -43.50
C ALA A 216 11.07 14.64 -42.20
#